data_AF-N9NYC8-F1
#
_entry.id   AF-N9NYC8-F1
#
_cell.length_a   1.000
_cell.length_b   1.000
_cell.length_c   1.000
_cell.angle_alpha   90.00
_cell.angle_beta   90.00
_cell.angle_gamma   90.00
#
_symmetry.space_group_name_H-M   'P 1'
#
loop_
_entity.id
_entity.type
_entity.pdbx_description
1 polymer ?
#
loop_
_entity_poly.entity_id
_entity_poly.type
_entity_poly.pdbx_seq_one_letter_code
_entity_poly.pdbx_strand_id
1 'polypeptide(L)'
;MDLIEKYGSYDAAKAKQQELSKMAADPRLLFVGNIIKEIGEIEIGLLDYRRQHNIFEVGDKVVFKNVEKFKDNMLQVAHIELQKVLDIKSGLNGYTSFDELRHAEPEELEAGKRLEVNQ
;
A
#
# COMPACT_ATOMS: atom_id res chain seq x y z
N MET A 1 -8.54 16.20 -2.08
CA MET A 1 -9.73 16.09 -1.22
C MET A 1 -9.38 15.06 -0.17
N ASP A 2 -9.44 15.40 1.10
CA ASP A 2 -9.07 14.44 2.15
C ASP A 2 -10.08 13.28 2.11
N LEU A 3 -9.57 12.05 2.04
CA LEU A 3 -10.39 10.85 1.84
C LEU A 3 -11.42 10.70 2.98
N ILE A 4 -11.02 11.12 4.19
CA ILE A 4 -11.89 11.13 5.37
C ILE A 4 -13.01 12.15 5.22
N GLU A 5 -12.75 13.34 4.68
CA GLU A 5 -13.81 14.34 4.47
C GLU A 5 -14.85 13.85 3.45
N LYS A 6 -14.43 13.05 2.46
CA LYS A 6 -15.32 12.52 1.42
C LYS A 6 -16.20 11.37 1.91
N TYR A 7 -15.66 10.46 2.71
CA TYR A 7 -16.38 9.22 3.11
C TYR A 7 -16.67 9.11 4.62
N GLY A 8 -16.25 10.09 5.42
CA GLY A 8 -16.50 10.18 6.87
C GLY A 8 -15.52 9.41 7.74
N SER A 9 -14.91 8.33 7.23
CA SER A 9 -13.88 7.57 7.95
C SER A 9 -13.03 6.72 7.00
N TYR A 10 -11.88 6.25 7.49
CA TYR A 10 -11.03 5.29 6.79
C TYR A 10 -11.79 4.00 6.45
N ASP A 11 -12.50 3.42 7.42
CA ASP A 11 -13.27 2.18 7.24
C ASP A 11 -14.40 2.35 6.22
N ALA A 12 -15.06 3.51 6.21
CA ALA A 12 -16.10 3.81 5.24
C ALA A 12 -15.54 3.93 3.81
N ALA A 13 -14.39 4.59 3.65
CA ALA A 13 -13.72 4.68 2.35
C ALA A 13 -13.26 3.30 1.85
N LYS A 14 -12.73 2.46 2.75
CA LYS A 14 -12.34 1.08 2.43
C LYS A 14 -13.53 0.21 2.05
N ALA A 15 -14.64 0.31 2.78
CA ALA A 15 -15.87 -0.39 2.44
C ALA A 15 -16.39 0.02 1.05
N LYS A 16 -16.30 1.33 0.73
CA LYS A 16 -16.71 1.84 -0.59
C LYS A 16 -15.82 1.32 -1.71
N GLN A 17 -14.50 1.30 -1.52
CA GLN A 17 -13.56 0.71 -2.48
C GLN A 17 -13.90 -0.75 -2.77
N GLN A 18 -14.18 -1.56 -1.73
CA GLN A 18 -14.55 -2.96 -1.91
C GLN A 18 -15.89 -3.14 -2.65
N GLU A 19 -16.89 -2.29 -2.37
CA GLU A 19 -18.17 -2.29 -3.07
C GLU A 19 -17.96 -2.02 -4.57
N LEU A 20 -17.24 -0.94 -4.90
CA LEU A 20 -16.98 -0.55 -6.28
C LEU A 20 -16.14 -1.60 -7.01
N SER A 21 -15.13 -2.20 -6.37
CA SER A 21 -14.31 -3.25 -6.96
C SER A 21 -15.12 -4.51 -7.28
N LYS A 22 -16.12 -4.87 -6.46
CA LYS A 22 -17.05 -5.98 -6.77
C LYS A 22 -17.93 -5.66 -7.97
N MET A 23 -18.40 -4.41 -8.09
CA MET A 23 -19.17 -3.97 -9.25
C MET A 23 -18.31 -3.96 -10.52
N ALA A 24 -17.08 -3.46 -10.45
CA ALA A 24 -16.14 -3.42 -11.58
C ALA A 24 -15.75 -4.83 -12.08
N ALA A 25 -15.87 -5.85 -11.24
CA ALA A 25 -15.61 -7.24 -11.61
C ALA A 25 -16.71 -7.84 -12.51
N ASP A 26 -17.90 -7.23 -12.62
CA ASP A 26 -18.94 -7.65 -13.57
C ASP A 26 -18.68 -7.02 -14.95
N PRO A 27 -18.26 -7.81 -15.96
CA PRO A 27 -17.95 -7.30 -17.30
C PRO A 27 -19.16 -6.73 -18.04
N ARG A 28 -20.39 -6.95 -17.54
CA ARG A 28 -21.64 -6.48 -18.17
C ARG A 28 -21.94 -5.01 -17.89
N LEU A 29 -21.23 -4.38 -16.95
CA LEU A 29 -21.41 -2.97 -16.63
C LEU A 29 -20.66 -2.09 -17.63
N LEU A 30 -21.39 -1.43 -18.54
CA LEU A 30 -20.83 -0.46 -19.49
C LEU A 30 -20.16 0.76 -18.81
N PHE A 31 -20.42 0.99 -17.52
CA PHE A 31 -19.94 2.13 -16.72
C PHE A 31 -18.58 1.90 -16.03
N VAL A 32 -17.88 0.81 -16.37
CA VAL A 32 -16.61 0.41 -15.76
C VAL A 32 -15.57 1.54 -15.78
N GLY A 33 -15.53 2.41 -16.80
CA GLY A 33 -14.56 3.51 -16.86
C GLY A 33 -14.65 4.52 -15.71
N ASN A 34 -15.85 4.98 -15.36
CA ASN A 34 -16.04 5.93 -14.25
C ASN A 34 -15.82 5.26 -12.89
N ILE A 35 -16.24 4.00 -12.78
CA ILE A 35 -16.06 3.20 -11.56
C ILE A 35 -14.57 2.94 -11.30
N ILE A 36 -13.80 2.56 -12.32
CA ILE A 36 -12.35 2.36 -12.22
C ILE A 36 -11.66 3.65 -11.78
N LYS A 37 -12.06 4.80 -12.35
CA LYS A 37 -11.49 6.08 -11.95
C LYS A 37 -11.75 6.38 -10.48
N GLU A 38 -12.98 6.17 -10.01
CA GLU A 38 -13.33 6.38 -8.60
C GLU A 38 -12.59 5.42 -7.67
N ILE A 39 -12.46 4.13 -8.04
CA ILE A 39 -11.65 3.16 -7.29
C ILE A 39 -10.21 3.66 -7.16
N GLY A 40 -9.59 4.10 -8.26
CA GLY A 40 -8.21 4.59 -8.25
C GLY A 40 -8.03 5.83 -7.36
N GLU A 41 -8.98 6.77 -7.39
CA GLU A 41 -8.96 7.94 -6.49
C GLU A 41 -9.06 7.53 -5.01
N ILE A 42 -9.90 6.54 -4.69
CA ILE A 42 -10.02 6.02 -3.32
C ILE A 42 -8.75 5.29 -2.89
N GLU A 43 -8.17 4.47 -3.77
CA GLU A 43 -6.94 3.71 -3.48
C GLU A 43 -5.76 4.62 -3.17
N ILE A 44 -5.59 5.70 -3.93
CA ILE A 44 -4.55 6.69 -3.67
C ILE A 44 -4.77 7.33 -2.30
N GLY A 45 -5.98 7.80 -2.00
CA GLY A 45 -6.25 8.44 -0.70
C GLY A 45 -6.12 7.48 0.49
N LEU A 46 -6.50 6.19 0.33
CA LEU A 46 -6.28 5.16 1.35
C LEU A 46 -4.78 4.90 1.58
N LEU A 47 -3.99 4.85 0.50
CA LEU A 47 -2.54 4.68 0.60
C LEU A 47 -1.88 5.88 1.30
N ASP A 48 -2.25 7.10 0.93
CA ASP A 48 -1.70 8.32 1.53
C ASP A 48 -2.05 8.42 3.02
N TYR A 49 -3.30 8.09 3.39
CA TYR A 49 -3.71 8.03 4.79
C TYR A 49 -2.88 7.00 5.57
N ARG A 50 -2.70 5.80 5.02
CA ARG A 50 -1.89 4.75 5.67
C ARG A 50 -0.44 5.17 5.87
N ARG A 51 0.16 5.86 4.90
CA ARG A 51 1.51 6.42 4.99
C ARG A 51 1.64 7.43 6.13
N GLN A 52 0.70 8.37 6.23
CA GLN A 52 0.71 9.41 7.26
C GLN A 52 0.50 8.86 8.67
N HIS A 53 -0.27 7.78 8.80
CA HIS A 53 -0.64 7.19 10.09
C HIS A 53 0.18 5.94 10.46
N ASN A 54 1.19 5.56 9.65
CA ASN A 54 1.96 4.32 9.81
C ASN A 54 1.08 3.06 9.98
N ILE A 55 -0.03 3.01 9.23
CA ILE A 55 -0.92 1.85 9.19
C ILE A 55 -0.43 0.94 8.06
N PHE A 56 -0.31 -0.36 8.33
CA PHE A 56 0.11 -1.36 7.35
C PHE A 56 -1.04 -2.29 7.00
N GLU A 57 -1.17 -2.64 5.72
CA GLU A 57 -2.06 -3.69 5.23
C GLU A 57 -1.32 -4.67 4.33
N VAL A 58 -1.91 -5.86 4.14
CA VAL A 58 -1.38 -6.86 3.22
C VAL A 58 -1.32 -6.29 1.81
N GLY A 59 -0.19 -6.51 1.15
CA GLY A 59 0.10 -5.98 -0.18
C GLY A 59 0.92 -4.70 -0.18
N ASP A 60 1.04 -4.01 0.96
CA ASP A 60 1.81 -2.76 1.05
C ASP A 60 3.29 -3.00 0.79
N LYS A 61 3.85 -2.14 -0.06
CA LYS A 61 5.27 -2.12 -0.38
C LYS A 61 5.98 -1.26 0.65
N VAL A 62 6.92 -1.89 1.36
CA VAL A 62 7.58 -1.34 2.53
C VAL A 62 9.08 -1.54 2.43
N VAL A 63 9.80 -0.70 3.15
CA VAL A 63 11.25 -0.73 3.23
C VAL A 63 11.69 -0.54 4.67
N PHE A 64 12.90 -1.00 5.00
CA PHE A 64 13.47 -0.74 6.31
C PHE A 64 13.79 0.75 6.50
N LYS A 65 13.47 1.28 7.69
CA LYS A 65 13.86 2.64 8.10
C LYS A 65 15.38 2.80 8.13
N ASN A 66 16.08 1.79 8.64
CA ASN A 66 17.53 1.77 8.74
C ASN A 66 18.15 1.24 7.44
N VAL A 67 18.74 2.15 6.66
CA VAL A 67 19.35 1.87 5.35
C VAL A 67 20.65 1.05 5.49
N GLU A 68 21.38 1.17 6.60
CA GLU A 68 22.68 0.53 6.77
C GLU A 68 22.59 -0.99 6.91
N LYS A 69 21.51 -1.49 7.52
CA LYS A 69 21.31 -2.92 7.75
C LYS A 69 20.74 -3.66 6.55
N PHE A 70 19.90 -3.01 5.74
CA PHE A 70 19.11 -3.66 4.70
C PHE A 70 19.02 -2.81 3.43
N LYS A 71 20.19 -2.61 2.79
CA LYS A 71 20.30 -1.92 1.49
C LYS A 71 19.56 -2.70 0.40
N ASP A 72 18.95 -1.96 -0.53
CA ASP A 72 18.28 -2.48 -1.73
C ASP A 72 17.09 -3.43 -1.53
N ASN A 73 16.57 -3.59 -0.31
CA ASN A 73 15.41 -4.46 -0.08
C ASN A 73 14.09 -3.71 -0.29
N MET A 74 13.25 -4.23 -1.18
CA MET A 74 11.84 -3.89 -1.28
C MET A 74 11.02 -5.07 -0.79
N LEU A 75 10.21 -4.82 0.23
CA LEU A 75 9.39 -5.84 0.86
C LEU A 75 7.93 -5.59 0.55
N GLN A 76 7.14 -6.65 0.61
CA GLN A 76 5.69 -6.58 0.59
C GLN A 76 5.14 -7.19 1.88
N VAL A 77 4.20 -6.51 2.53
CA VAL A 77 3.50 -7.07 3.68
C VAL A 77 2.66 -8.26 3.23
N ALA A 78 2.95 -9.44 3.77
CA ALA A 78 2.26 -10.68 3.41
C ALA A 78 1.23 -11.10 4.47
N HIS A 79 1.46 -10.78 5.75
CA HIS A 79 0.53 -11.07 6.84
C HIS A 79 0.73 -10.11 8.02
N ILE A 80 -0.35 -9.49 8.50
CA ILE A 80 -0.28 -8.47 9.57
C ILE A 80 0.00 -9.10 10.93
N GLU A 81 -0.82 -10.05 11.38
CA GLU A 81 -0.70 -10.60 12.74
C GLU A 81 0.62 -11.35 12.97
N LEU A 82 1.10 -12.06 11.95
CA LEU A 82 2.38 -12.76 11.97
C LEU A 82 3.56 -11.84 11.67
N GLN A 83 3.33 -10.57 11.32
CA GLN A 83 4.35 -9.63 10.85
C GLN A 83 5.25 -10.21 9.74
N LYS A 84 4.60 -10.91 8.80
CA LYS A 84 5.27 -11.59 7.70
C LYS A 84 5.43 -10.66 6.52
N VAL A 85 6.63 -10.65 5.95
CA VAL A 85 6.98 -9.88 4.76
C VAL A 85 7.57 -10.79 3.68
N LEU A 86 7.39 -10.40 2.41
CA LEU A 86 7.95 -11.04 1.23
C LEU A 86 8.96 -10.08 0.60
N ASP A 87 10.20 -10.51 0.41
CA ASP A 87 11.12 -9.79 -0.46
C ASP A 87 10.68 -9.96 -1.91
N ILE A 88 10.35 -8.83 -2.55
CA ILE A 88 9.78 -8.82 -3.91
C ILE A 88 10.80 -9.34 -4.93
N LYS A 89 12.10 -9.13 -4.70
CA LYS A 89 13.15 -9.52 -5.64
C LYS A 89 13.52 -10.99 -5.50
N SER A 90 13.69 -11.47 -4.27
CA SER A 90 14.12 -12.85 -4.03
C SER A 90 12.96 -13.83 -3.91
N GLY A 91 11.74 -13.35 -3.66
CA GLY A 91 10.57 -14.19 -3.36
C GLY A 91 10.65 -14.88 -1.99
N LEU A 92 11.65 -14.55 -1.17
CA LEU A 92 11.83 -15.12 0.15
C LEU A 92 10.90 -14.44 1.16
N ASN A 93 10.31 -15.26 2.02
CA ASN A 93 9.52 -14.77 3.13
C ASN A 93 10.40 -14.58 4.37
N GLY A 94 10.09 -13.54 5.14
CA GLY A 94 10.70 -13.26 6.43
C GLY A 94 9.67 -12.74 7.44
N TYR A 95 10.15 -12.49 8.65
CA TYR A 95 9.37 -11.93 9.75
C TYR A 95 10.13 -10.73 10.29
N THR A 96 9.44 -9.61 10.50
CA THR A 96 10.08 -8.38 10.97
C THR A 96 9.08 -7.49 11.69
N SER A 97 9.53 -6.75 12.71
CA SER A 97 8.67 -5.77 13.35
C SER A 97 8.31 -4.64 12.38
N PHE A 98 7.05 -4.23 12.37
CA PHE A 98 6.59 -3.10 11.58
C PHE A 98 7.13 -1.76 12.09
N ASP A 99 7.62 -1.70 13.33
CA ASP A 99 8.31 -0.53 13.87
C ASP A 99 9.63 -0.24 13.13
N GLU A 100 10.24 -1.26 12.53
CA GLU A 100 11.46 -1.12 11.73
C GLU A 100 11.18 -0.74 10.27
N LEU A 101 9.91 -0.74 9.87
CA LEU A 101 9.47 -0.53 8.50
C LEU A 101 8.80 0.83 8.32
N ARG A 102 8.92 1.36 7.11
CA ARG A 102 8.06 2.43 6.60
C ARG A 102 7.52 2.04 5.25
N HIS A 103 6.43 2.68 4.85
CA HIS A 103 5.95 2.61 3.47
C HIS A 103 7.04 3.08 2.51
N ALA A 104 7.14 2.41 1.36
CA ALA A 104 8.03 2.83 0.30
C ALA A 104 7.56 4.17 -0.31
N GLU A 105 8.51 5.07 -0.54
CA GLU A 105 8.24 6.34 -1.23
C GLU A 105 8.03 6.10 -2.73
N PRO A 106 7.34 7.01 -3.45
CA PRO A 106 7.10 6.88 -4.89
C PRO A 106 8.37 6.59 -5.70
N GLU A 107 9.48 7.25 -5.39
CA GLU A 107 10.75 7.09 -6.09
C GLU A 107 11.35 5.69 -5.88
N GLU A 108 11.13 5.11 -4.70
CA GLU A 108 11.59 3.75 -4.36
C GLU A 108 10.74 2.69 -5.03
N LEU A 109 9.44 2.96 -5.17
CA LEU A 109 8.51 2.11 -5.92
C LEU A 109 8.88 2.06 -7.40
N GLU A 110 9.24 3.20 -7.98
CA GLU A 110 9.71 3.30 -9.37
C GLU A 110 11.05 2.59 -9.55
N ALA A 111 12.00 2.77 -8.62
CA ALA A 111 13.28 2.10 -8.64
C ALA A 111 13.22 0.60 -8.29
N GLY A 112 12.11 0.14 -7.69
CA GLY A 112 11.93 -1.22 -7.20
C GLY A 112 12.83 -1.60 -6.02
N LYS A 113 13.41 -0.62 -5.31
CA LYS A 113 14.37 -0.83 -4.22
C LYS A 113 14.42 0.36 -3.26
N ARG A 114 14.86 0.12 -2.01
CA ARG A 114 15.19 1.20 -1.06
C ARG A 114 16.29 2.09 -1.64
N LEU A 115 16.02 3.39 -1.74
CA LEU A 115 17.01 4.36 -2.21
C LEU A 115 17.92 4.81 -1.07
N GLU A 116 19.23 4.85 -1.30
CA GLU A 116 20.15 5.52 -0.37
C GLU A 116 19.83 7.02 -0.41
N VAL A 117 19.48 7.60 0.74
CA VAL A 117 19.36 9.05 0.84
C VAL A 117 20.79 9.56 0.92
N ASN A 118 21.30 10.13 -0.17
CA ASN A 118 22.58 10.85 -0.13
C ASN A 118 22.41 11.99 0.88
N GLN A 119 23.02 11.84 2.06
CA GLN A 119 23.11 12.89 3.08
C GLN A 119 24.10 13.96 2.65
#